data_AF-A0A960JEX9-F1
#
_entry.id   AF-A0A960JEX9-F1
#
_cell.length_a   1.000
_cell.length_b   1.000
_cell.length_c   1.000
_cell.angle_alpha   90.00
_cell.angle_beta   90.00
_cell.angle_gamma   90.00
#
_symmetry.space_group_name_H-M   'P 1'
#
loop_
_entity.id
_entity.type
_entity.pdbx_description
1 polymer ?
#
loop_
_entity_poly.entity_id
_entity_poly.type
_entity_poly.pdbx_seq_one_letter_code
_entity_poly.pdbx_strand_id
1 'polypeptide(L)'
;MLNKICLVTIFAFVILGCSLTEKLKEDAPVAEKPVAEDAAAATPKKGDKVVALWSAKSYYDGVIEEIGSDNSKMTIKWDDGSSLTEVESSNVFPRPKDDAKPKVEVGDIVLAKEQDSTRWDGAKISAVNGSDFVVKLLAGGSEKTLKGNEIIKLPASNAEVLKDSEASNEFLEKAHAKNPTPPENYKPRKGDMVLALWSTNSWWSGKVEAVKDDKITVAWEDGSSPSDIDINKVMPLPNASNTKLPEKEQYVLAKPESGTKWEYAQAVSVEDNAVTVKDANNKERKLKAGEVVPLN
;
A
#
# COMPACT_ATOMS: atom_id res chain seq x y z
N MET A 1 5.35 0.01 -63.89
CA MET A 1 4.58 1.27 -64.06
C MET A 1 4.66 2.04 -62.76
N LEU A 2 5.04 3.33 -62.86
CA LEU A 2 5.02 4.46 -61.89
C LEU A 2 5.01 4.13 -60.37
N ASN A 3 6.07 4.33 -59.59
CA ASN A 3 6.79 5.56 -59.23
C ASN A 3 5.96 6.54 -58.38
N LYS A 4 6.16 6.57 -57.05
CA LYS A 4 5.99 7.77 -56.20
C LYS A 4 6.96 7.76 -55.02
N ILE A 5 7.88 8.71 -55.11
CA ILE A 5 8.87 9.17 -54.14
C ILE A 5 8.15 10.04 -53.10
N CYS A 6 8.41 9.84 -51.81
CA CYS A 6 8.02 10.80 -50.77
C CYS A 6 9.27 11.52 -50.24
N LEU A 7 9.15 12.85 -50.26
CA LEU A 7 10.18 13.86 -50.12
C LEU A 7 10.60 14.03 -48.65
N VAL A 8 11.90 14.01 -48.40
CA VAL A 8 12.54 14.43 -47.15
C VAL A 8 12.56 15.96 -47.11
N THR A 9 12.12 16.57 -46.00
CA THR A 9 12.27 18.02 -45.79
C THR A 9 13.19 18.26 -44.59
N ILE A 10 14.38 18.77 -44.88
CA ILE A 10 15.40 19.22 -43.93
C ILE A 10 15.14 20.71 -43.66
N PHE A 11 14.90 21.08 -42.41
CA PHE A 11 14.90 22.47 -41.97
C PHE A 11 16.25 22.79 -41.32
N ALA A 12 17.10 23.51 -42.05
CA ALA A 12 18.29 24.16 -41.52
C ALA A 12 17.91 25.57 -41.06
N PHE A 13 18.02 25.84 -39.77
CA PHE A 13 17.96 27.21 -39.22
C PHE A 13 19.37 27.58 -38.74
N VAL A 14 20.04 28.40 -39.54
CA VAL A 14 21.23 29.16 -39.16
C VAL A 14 20.75 30.54 -38.76
N ILE A 15 20.95 30.93 -37.49
CA ILE A 15 20.85 32.33 -37.07
C ILE A 15 22.21 32.75 -36.52
N LEU A 16 22.79 33.71 -37.24
CA LEU A 16 23.96 34.50 -36.88
C LEU A 16 23.77 35.21 -35.53
N GLY A 17 24.86 35.27 -34.77
CA GLY A 17 24.93 35.95 -33.49
C GLY A 17 24.81 37.48 -33.56
N CYS A 18 24.43 38.04 -32.41
CA CYS A 18 24.77 39.39 -31.99
C CYS A 18 25.32 39.29 -30.56
N SER A 19 26.59 39.67 -30.40
CA SER A 19 27.21 39.93 -29.10
C SER A 19 26.58 41.18 -28.48
N LEU A 20 25.93 41.02 -27.32
CA LEU A 20 25.62 42.14 -26.44
C LEU A 20 26.24 41.89 -25.07
N THR A 21 27.21 42.74 -24.75
CA THR A 21 27.87 42.88 -23.46
C THR A 21 26.87 43.45 -22.45
N GLU A 22 26.36 42.62 -21.54
CA GLU A 22 25.53 43.08 -20.43
C GLU A 22 26.39 43.29 -19.19
N LYS A 23 26.38 44.54 -18.70
CA LYS A 23 27.09 44.99 -17.50
C LYS A 23 26.61 44.20 -16.29
N LEU A 24 27.55 43.58 -15.58
CA LEU A 24 27.39 43.14 -14.20
C LEU A 24 26.92 44.33 -13.35
N LYS A 25 25.69 44.23 -12.86
CA LYS A 25 25.13 45.13 -11.86
C LYS A 25 25.37 44.49 -10.49
N GLU A 26 26.09 45.24 -9.69
CA GLU A 26 26.48 45.03 -8.30
C GLU A 26 25.32 44.57 -7.41
N ASP A 27 25.63 43.63 -6.53
CA ASP A 27 24.73 42.89 -5.66
C ASP A 27 23.86 43.78 -4.78
N ALA A 28 22.54 43.69 -4.97
CA ALA A 28 21.59 44.05 -3.93
C ALA A 28 21.51 42.88 -2.93
N PRO A 29 21.51 43.14 -1.61
CA PRO A 29 21.37 42.08 -0.62
C PRO A 29 20.05 41.35 -0.86
N VAL A 30 20.17 40.05 -1.13
CA VAL A 30 19.04 39.12 -1.15
C VAL A 30 18.39 39.23 0.22
N ALA A 31 17.20 39.82 0.27
CA ALA A 31 16.37 39.76 1.45
C ALA A 31 16.10 38.27 1.73
N GLU A 32 16.74 37.73 2.76
CA GLU A 32 16.39 36.43 3.32
C GLU A 32 14.89 36.44 3.58
N LYS A 33 14.16 35.62 2.82
CA LYS A 33 12.80 35.24 3.21
C LYS A 33 12.91 34.71 4.65
N PRO A 34 12.07 35.19 5.59
CA PRO A 34 12.07 34.63 6.92
C PRO A 34 11.72 33.16 6.80
N VAL A 35 12.68 32.30 7.15
CA VAL A 35 12.42 30.90 7.47
C VAL A 35 11.46 30.97 8.65
N ALA A 36 10.17 30.73 8.38
CA ALA A 36 9.15 30.70 9.41
C ALA A 36 9.54 29.60 10.41
N GLU A 37 9.96 30.06 11.59
CA GLU A 37 10.26 29.30 12.79
C GLU A 37 9.06 28.40 13.10
N ASP A 38 9.19 27.12 12.77
CA ASP A 38 8.29 26.07 13.24
C ASP A 38 8.39 26.09 14.76
N ALA A 39 7.28 26.32 15.45
CA ALA A 39 7.26 26.46 16.90
C ALA A 39 7.99 25.27 17.51
N ALA A 40 9.15 25.51 18.12
CA ALA A 40 10.02 24.47 18.66
C ALA A 40 9.18 23.54 19.53
N ALA A 41 9.05 22.28 19.08
CA ALA A 41 8.26 21.28 19.79
C ALA A 41 8.80 21.19 21.22
N ALA A 42 7.91 21.43 22.20
CA ALA A 42 8.30 21.37 23.60
C ALA A 42 8.91 20.00 23.92
N THR A 43 9.99 20.00 24.70
CA THR A 43 10.65 18.76 25.14
C THR A 43 9.62 17.87 25.86
N PRO A 44 9.47 16.60 25.45
CA PRO A 44 8.55 15.67 26.08
C PRO A 44 8.85 15.50 27.57
N LYS A 45 7.81 15.34 28.39
CA LYS A 45 7.95 15.04 29.83
C LYS A 45 6.97 13.96 30.28
N LYS A 46 7.30 13.32 31.40
CA LYS A 46 6.38 12.40 32.09
C LYS A 46 5.03 13.08 32.33
N GLY A 47 3.96 12.38 32.00
CA GLY A 47 2.58 12.86 32.12
C GLY A 47 2.02 13.53 30.86
N ASP A 48 2.84 13.80 29.84
CA ASP A 48 2.34 14.34 28.58
C ASP A 48 1.44 13.33 27.86
N LYS A 49 0.36 13.84 27.28
CA LYS A 49 -0.56 13.10 26.41
C LYS A 49 0.03 13.01 25.02
N VAL A 50 0.10 11.80 24.49
CA VAL A 50 0.77 11.49 23.22
C VAL A 50 -0.04 10.54 22.37
N VAL A 51 0.34 10.46 21.10
CA VAL A 51 -0.04 9.43 20.15
C VAL A 51 1.23 8.68 19.80
N ALA A 52 1.27 7.37 20.06
CA ALA A 52 2.49 6.57 19.92
C ALA A 52 2.23 5.32 19.07
N LEU A 53 3.28 4.87 18.37
CA LEU A 53 3.24 3.62 17.59
C LEU A 53 3.10 2.43 18.53
N TRP A 54 2.03 1.67 18.35
CA TRP A 54 1.77 0.43 19.09
C TRP A 54 2.36 -0.78 18.37
N SER A 55 2.08 -0.91 17.07
CA SER A 55 2.60 -1.99 16.24
C SER A 55 2.66 -1.56 14.79
N ALA A 56 3.78 -1.84 14.11
CA ALA A 56 4.08 -1.61 12.69
C ALA A 56 3.62 -0.26 12.08
N LYS A 57 2.31 -0.04 11.96
CA LYS A 57 1.68 1.15 11.36
C LYS A 57 0.44 1.67 12.14
N SER A 58 0.15 1.12 13.32
CA SER A 58 -1.01 1.45 14.14
C SER A 58 -0.59 2.33 15.32
N TYR A 59 -1.24 3.48 15.47
CA TYR A 59 -0.92 4.48 16.49
C TYR A 59 -2.09 4.65 17.46
N TYR A 60 -1.78 4.88 18.74
CA TYR A 60 -2.80 4.99 19.79
C TYR A 60 -2.51 6.11 20.79
N ASP A 61 -3.58 6.64 21.38
CA ASP A 61 -3.53 7.57 22.49
C ASP A 61 -2.87 6.93 23.72
N GLY A 62 -2.01 7.69 24.39
CA GLY A 62 -1.39 7.30 25.65
C GLY A 62 -0.80 8.45 26.43
N VAL A 63 -0.09 8.11 27.49
CA VAL A 63 0.62 9.04 28.40
C VAL A 63 2.06 8.56 28.56
N ILE A 64 3.01 9.49 28.50
CA ILE A 64 4.41 9.18 28.83
C ILE A 64 4.51 8.86 30.32
N GLU A 65 4.84 7.61 30.66
CA GLU A 65 5.06 7.16 32.04
C GLU A 65 6.53 7.33 32.45
N GLU A 66 7.45 7.11 31.52
CA GLU A 66 8.89 7.22 31.72
C GLU A 66 9.59 7.65 30.43
N ILE A 67 10.70 8.38 30.56
CA ILE A 67 11.57 8.77 29.45
C ILE A 67 12.93 8.14 29.70
N GLY A 68 13.46 7.43 28.71
CA GLY A 68 14.79 6.83 28.77
C GLY A 68 15.88 7.89 28.98
N SER A 69 17.00 7.49 29.57
CA SER A 69 18.08 8.42 29.99
C SER A 69 18.68 9.26 28.86
N ASP A 70 18.59 8.79 27.62
CA ASP A 70 19.07 9.45 26.41
C ASP A 70 17.95 10.05 25.54
N ASN A 71 16.70 10.04 26.03
CA ASN A 71 15.49 10.43 25.31
C ASN A 71 15.24 9.66 23.98
N SER A 72 15.94 8.53 23.75
CA SER A 72 15.73 7.71 22.56
C SER A 72 14.43 6.91 22.62
N LYS A 73 13.95 6.61 23.83
CA LYS A 73 12.76 5.80 24.07
C LYS A 73 11.89 6.35 25.19
N MET A 74 10.61 6.01 25.14
CA MET A 74 9.60 6.41 26.11
C MET A 74 8.71 5.21 26.46
N THR A 75 8.42 5.03 27.74
CA THR A 75 7.44 4.04 28.19
C THR A 75 6.04 4.67 28.16
N ILE A 76 5.14 4.09 27.38
CA ILE A 76 3.79 4.60 27.16
C ILE A 76 2.78 3.82 28.00
N LYS A 77 1.97 4.57 28.75
CA LYS A 77 0.74 4.08 29.38
C LYS A 77 -0.44 4.36 28.47
N TRP A 78 -1.01 3.29 27.92
CA TRP A 78 -2.05 3.37 26.90
C TRP A 78 -3.41 3.68 27.50
N ASP A 79 -4.19 4.52 26.80
CA ASP A 79 -5.49 4.98 27.29
C ASP A 79 -6.56 3.86 27.26
N ASP A 80 -6.32 2.77 26.53
CA ASP A 80 -7.19 1.57 26.48
C ASP A 80 -6.99 0.60 27.66
N GLY A 81 -6.02 0.89 28.56
CA GLY A 81 -5.69 0.03 29.70
C GLY A 81 -4.73 -1.11 29.39
N SER A 82 -4.20 -1.19 28.17
CA SER A 82 -3.20 -2.19 27.80
C SER A 82 -1.88 -2.02 28.54
N SER A 83 -1.04 -3.07 28.53
CA SER A 83 0.25 -3.08 29.24
C SER A 83 1.21 -2.01 28.74
N LEU A 84 2.01 -1.46 29.68
CA LEU A 84 3.06 -0.49 29.37
C LEU A 84 3.98 -1.02 28.27
N THR A 85 4.38 -0.16 27.33
CA THR A 85 5.28 -0.55 26.23
C THR A 85 6.33 0.53 26.02
N GLU A 86 7.56 0.11 25.77
CA GLU A 86 8.66 1.00 25.38
C GLU A 86 8.56 1.30 23.87
N VAL A 87 8.56 2.59 23.51
CA VAL A 87 8.44 3.08 22.13
C VAL A 87 9.59 4.02 21.83
N GLU A 88 10.20 3.88 20.65
CA GLU A 88 11.20 4.83 20.14
C GLU A 88 10.60 6.24 20.08
N SER A 89 11.31 7.24 20.58
CA SER A 89 10.81 8.63 20.68
C SER A 89 10.47 9.24 19.33
N SER A 90 11.10 8.77 18.25
CA SER A 90 10.77 9.11 16.86
C SER A 90 9.38 8.65 16.40
N ASN A 91 8.71 7.82 17.18
CA ASN A 91 7.36 7.30 16.94
C ASN A 91 6.36 7.76 18.01
N VAL A 92 6.71 8.77 18.80
CA VAL A 92 5.85 9.37 19.83
C VAL A 92 5.58 10.82 19.46
N PHE A 93 4.33 11.15 19.22
CA PHE A 93 3.88 12.47 18.80
C PHE A 93 3.04 13.13 19.87
N PRO A 94 3.14 14.45 20.08
CA PRO A 94 2.26 15.15 21.01
C PRO A 94 0.81 15.02 20.55
N ARG A 95 -0.11 14.71 21.47
CA ARG A 95 -1.53 14.69 21.14
C ARG A 95 -2.01 16.13 20.85
N PRO A 96 -2.66 16.39 19.70
CA PRO A 96 -3.17 17.71 19.39
C PRO A 96 -4.15 18.22 20.44
N LYS A 97 -4.09 19.52 20.74
CA LYS A 97 -5.10 20.23 21.56
C LYS A 97 -6.34 20.53 20.72
N ASP A 98 -7.46 20.82 21.38
CA ASP A 98 -8.75 21.06 20.72
C ASP A 98 -8.72 22.20 19.67
N ASP A 99 -7.86 23.20 19.86
CA ASP A 99 -7.68 24.34 18.96
C ASP A 99 -6.50 24.20 17.99
N ALA A 100 -5.94 22.99 17.85
CA ALA A 100 -4.80 22.72 16.99
C ALA A 100 -5.06 23.14 15.53
N LYS A 101 -4.06 23.78 14.92
CA LYS A 101 -4.05 24.20 13.52
C LYS A 101 -2.82 23.60 12.84
N PRO A 102 -2.86 22.31 12.48
CA PRO A 102 -1.71 21.64 11.90
C PRO A 102 -1.36 22.30 10.55
N LYS A 103 -0.06 22.56 10.33
CA LYS A 103 0.45 23.14 9.09
C LYS A 103 0.65 22.03 8.04
N VAL A 104 -0.43 21.62 7.41
CA VAL A 104 -0.45 20.55 6.39
C VAL A 104 -0.87 21.09 5.02
N GLU A 105 -0.40 20.43 3.97
CA GLU A 105 -0.73 20.73 2.58
C GLU A 105 -1.41 19.53 1.91
N VAL A 106 -2.10 19.76 0.79
CA VAL A 106 -2.69 18.66 0.00
C VAL A 106 -1.58 17.71 -0.44
N GLY A 107 -1.78 16.41 -0.21
CA GLY A 107 -0.81 15.35 -0.47
C GLY A 107 0.06 14.97 0.73
N ASP A 108 0.08 15.75 1.83
CA ASP A 108 0.79 15.37 3.05
C ASP A 108 0.23 14.05 3.62
N ILE A 109 1.12 13.21 4.13
CA ILE A 109 0.77 12.03 4.92
C ILE A 109 0.78 12.40 6.40
N VAL A 110 -0.32 12.09 7.08
CA VAL A 110 -0.60 12.47 8.45
C VAL A 110 -1.11 11.26 9.23
N LEU A 111 -1.17 11.37 10.56
CA LEU A 111 -2.07 10.54 11.35
C LEU A 111 -3.42 11.23 11.46
N ALA A 112 -4.47 10.49 11.19
CA ALA A 112 -5.86 10.91 11.31
C ALA A 112 -6.52 10.11 12.43
N LYS A 113 -7.21 10.81 13.34
CA LYS A 113 -7.93 10.18 14.44
C LYS A 113 -9.20 9.49 13.91
N GLU A 114 -9.46 8.28 14.39
CA GLU A 114 -10.77 7.66 14.21
C GLU A 114 -11.75 8.23 15.24
N GLN A 115 -12.93 8.66 14.78
CA GLN A 115 -13.94 9.27 15.65
C GLN A 115 -14.29 8.34 16.82
N ASP A 116 -14.35 8.89 18.03
CA ASP A 116 -14.68 8.18 19.27
C ASP A 116 -13.73 7.00 19.60
N SER A 117 -12.52 7.00 19.04
CA SER A 117 -11.51 5.96 19.23
C SER A 117 -10.23 6.51 19.88
N THR A 118 -9.42 5.62 20.46
CA THR A 118 -8.02 5.92 20.84
C THR A 118 -7.06 5.71 19.67
N ARG A 119 -7.54 5.15 18.55
CA ARG A 119 -6.76 4.79 17.38
C ARG A 119 -6.55 5.97 16.43
N TRP A 120 -5.36 6.01 15.87
CA TRP A 120 -4.94 6.91 14.81
C TRP A 120 -4.39 6.10 13.64
N ASP A 121 -4.87 6.42 12.44
CA ASP A 121 -4.48 5.74 11.20
C ASP A 121 -3.74 6.70 10.27
N GLY A 122 -2.84 6.14 9.45
CA GLY A 122 -2.23 6.90 8.36
C GLY A 122 -3.28 7.38 7.36
N ALA A 123 -3.21 8.65 6.99
CA ALA A 123 -4.09 9.26 6.00
C ALA A 123 -3.34 10.25 5.11
N LYS A 124 -3.91 10.53 3.94
CA LYS A 124 -3.43 11.55 3.01
C LYS A 124 -4.39 12.72 2.99
N ILE A 125 -3.87 13.94 3.05
CA ILE A 125 -4.69 15.15 2.92
C ILE A 125 -5.17 15.27 1.46
N SER A 126 -6.48 15.21 1.25
CA SER A 126 -7.13 15.44 -0.05
C SER A 126 -7.48 16.90 -0.27
N ALA A 127 -7.90 17.62 0.77
CA ALA A 127 -8.24 19.05 0.70
C ALA A 127 -8.08 19.75 2.05
N VAL A 128 -7.84 21.07 2.02
CA VAL A 128 -7.77 21.94 3.19
C VAL A 128 -8.78 23.08 3.03
N ASN A 129 -9.82 23.06 3.86
CA ASN A 129 -10.97 23.97 3.80
C ASN A 129 -11.06 24.81 5.08
N GLY A 130 -10.11 25.73 5.28
CA GLY A 130 -10.06 26.53 6.50
C GLY A 130 -9.63 25.69 7.71
N SER A 131 -10.54 25.42 8.65
CA SER A 131 -10.30 24.58 9.83
C SER A 131 -10.54 23.09 9.59
N ASP A 132 -11.04 22.74 8.41
CA ASP A 132 -11.54 21.41 8.10
C ASP A 132 -10.63 20.76 7.07
N PHE A 133 -10.22 19.53 7.35
CA PHE A 133 -9.26 18.77 6.56
C PHE A 133 -9.97 17.55 5.98
N VAL A 134 -10.00 17.45 4.65
CA VAL A 134 -10.51 16.26 3.99
C VAL A 134 -9.36 15.29 3.81
N VAL A 135 -9.51 14.06 4.29
CA VAL A 135 -8.47 13.04 4.26
C VAL A 135 -8.97 11.73 3.65
N LYS A 136 -8.09 11.03 2.95
CA LYS A 136 -8.29 9.63 2.53
C LYS A 136 -7.40 8.73 3.39
N LEU A 137 -8.00 7.76 4.09
CA LEU A 137 -7.23 6.80 4.87
C LEU A 137 -6.36 5.94 3.95
N LEU A 138 -5.11 5.70 4.34
CA LEU A 138 -4.19 4.87 3.54
C LEU A 138 -4.59 3.40 3.55
N ALA A 139 -5.36 2.97 4.55
CA ALA A 139 -6.00 1.65 4.62
C ALA A 139 -7.12 1.45 3.58
N GLY A 140 -7.50 2.51 2.85
CA GLY A 140 -8.63 2.53 1.93
C GLY A 140 -9.91 3.10 2.56
N GLY A 141 -10.99 3.12 1.77
CA GLY A 141 -12.30 3.66 2.16
C GLY A 141 -12.59 5.06 1.61
N SER A 142 -13.75 5.60 2.01
CA SER A 142 -14.21 6.94 1.62
C SER A 142 -13.43 8.03 2.34
N GLU A 143 -13.41 9.23 1.75
CA GLU A 143 -12.84 10.41 2.39
C GLU A 143 -13.61 10.78 3.67
N LYS A 144 -12.88 11.35 4.63
CA LYS A 144 -13.41 11.86 5.90
C LYS A 144 -13.05 13.34 6.04
N THR A 145 -13.93 14.11 6.65
CA THR A 145 -13.64 15.51 7.04
C THR A 145 -13.33 15.54 8.54
N LEU A 146 -12.14 16.06 8.89
CA LEU A 146 -11.61 16.09 10.24
C LEU A 146 -11.25 17.52 10.66
N LYS A 147 -11.20 17.75 11.97
CA LYS A 147 -10.72 18.99 12.59
C LYS A 147 -9.22 18.91 12.88
N GLY A 148 -8.60 20.06 13.15
CA GLY A 148 -7.16 20.12 13.39
C GLY A 148 -6.67 19.33 14.62
N ASN A 149 -7.54 19.09 15.62
CA ASN A 149 -7.23 18.26 16.78
C ASN A 149 -7.29 16.74 16.49
N GLU A 150 -7.69 16.37 15.28
CA GLU A 150 -7.79 14.98 14.80
C GLU A 150 -6.71 14.68 13.75
N ILE A 151 -5.74 15.58 13.57
CA ILE A 151 -4.68 15.46 12.57
C ILE A 151 -3.31 15.71 13.23
N ILE A 152 -2.36 14.81 12.97
CA ILE A 152 -0.95 14.99 13.33
C ILE A 152 -0.12 14.97 12.06
N LYS A 153 0.61 16.07 11.80
CA LYS A 153 1.62 16.09 10.74
C LYS A 153 2.79 15.19 11.12
N LEU A 154 3.13 14.27 10.24
CA LEU A 154 4.24 13.36 10.44
C LEU A 154 5.55 13.93 9.87
N PRO A 155 6.69 13.65 10.51
CA PRO A 155 7.99 13.79 9.87
C PRO A 155 8.08 12.94 8.60
N ALA A 156 8.90 13.37 7.64
CA ALA A 156 9.03 12.70 6.34
C ALA A 156 9.36 11.21 6.44
N SER A 157 10.22 10.81 7.40
CA SER A 157 10.59 9.42 7.65
C SER A 157 9.39 8.55 8.04
N ASN A 158 8.54 9.04 8.95
CA ASN A 158 7.37 8.29 9.42
C ASN A 158 6.26 8.28 8.35
N ALA A 159 6.11 9.40 7.63
CA ALA A 159 5.22 9.50 6.49
C ALA A 159 5.56 8.46 5.41
N GLU A 160 6.84 8.28 5.09
CA GLU A 160 7.29 7.32 4.08
C GLU A 160 6.91 5.87 4.42
N VAL A 161 7.10 5.45 5.68
CA VAL A 161 6.70 4.12 6.16
C VAL A 161 5.21 3.85 5.97
N LEU A 162 4.37 4.89 6.06
CA LEU A 162 2.93 4.77 5.87
C LEU A 162 2.52 4.80 4.40
N LYS A 163 3.25 5.50 3.51
CA LYS A 163 2.98 5.51 2.07
C LYS A 163 3.02 4.12 1.45
N ASP A 164 3.90 3.25 1.94
CA ASP A 164 3.94 1.87 1.49
C ASP A 164 2.58 1.17 1.63
N SER A 165 1.79 1.51 2.66
CA SER A 165 0.44 0.96 2.81
C SER A 165 -0.54 1.48 1.74
N GLU A 166 -0.43 2.76 1.35
CA GLU A 166 -1.28 3.32 0.28
C GLU A 166 -1.04 2.55 -1.01
N ALA A 167 0.23 2.39 -1.39
CA ALA A 167 0.63 1.67 -2.59
C ALA A 167 0.20 0.19 -2.54
N SER A 168 0.41 -0.50 -1.41
CA SER A 168 -0.04 -1.89 -1.24
C SER A 168 -1.55 -2.03 -1.36
N ASN A 169 -2.33 -1.10 -0.82
CA ASN A 169 -3.79 -1.18 -0.87
C ASN A 169 -4.34 -0.84 -2.25
N GLU A 170 -3.81 0.19 -2.92
CA GLU A 170 -4.17 0.48 -4.31
C GLU A 170 -3.82 -0.69 -5.24
N PHE A 171 -2.68 -1.34 -4.99
CA PHE A 171 -2.29 -2.55 -5.71
C PHE A 171 -3.33 -3.66 -5.52
N LEU A 172 -3.68 -3.96 -4.25
CA LEU A 172 -4.63 -5.02 -3.93
C LEU A 172 -6.05 -4.71 -4.44
N GLU A 173 -6.49 -3.46 -4.40
CA GLU A 173 -7.78 -3.04 -4.95
C GLU A 173 -7.87 -3.35 -6.44
N LYS A 174 -6.83 -2.96 -7.21
CA LYS A 174 -6.74 -3.27 -8.64
C LYS A 174 -6.65 -4.77 -8.91
N ALA A 175 -5.89 -5.50 -8.10
CA ALA A 175 -5.73 -6.95 -8.25
C ALA A 175 -7.02 -7.71 -7.91
N HIS A 176 -7.74 -7.30 -6.86
CA HIS A 176 -9.01 -7.91 -6.42
C HIS A 176 -10.18 -7.60 -7.37
N ALA A 177 -10.11 -6.50 -8.13
CA ALA A 177 -11.05 -6.23 -9.21
C ALA A 177 -10.92 -7.23 -10.37
N LYS A 178 -9.87 -8.06 -10.38
CA LYS A 178 -9.58 -9.09 -11.37
C LYS A 178 -9.83 -10.47 -10.78
N ASN A 179 -10.29 -11.39 -11.62
CA ASN A 179 -10.55 -12.77 -11.19
C ASN A 179 -9.87 -13.77 -12.12
N PRO A 180 -9.41 -14.91 -11.60
CA PRO A 180 -8.94 -15.98 -12.46
C PRO A 180 -10.16 -16.56 -13.18
N THR A 181 -9.98 -16.96 -14.43
CA THR A 181 -11.04 -17.59 -15.21
C THR A 181 -10.80 -19.10 -15.24
N PRO A 182 -11.72 -19.93 -14.72
CA PRO A 182 -11.63 -21.37 -14.89
C PRO A 182 -11.60 -21.72 -16.39
N PRO A 183 -10.86 -22.77 -16.79
CA PRO A 183 -10.92 -23.26 -18.17
C PRO A 183 -12.36 -23.56 -18.58
N GLU A 184 -12.70 -23.28 -19.83
CA GLU A 184 -14.05 -23.52 -20.35
C GLU A 184 -14.44 -24.99 -20.14
N ASN A 185 -15.64 -25.22 -19.61
CA ASN A 185 -16.17 -26.55 -19.31
C ASN A 185 -15.35 -27.36 -18.27
N TYR A 186 -14.54 -26.72 -17.43
CA TYR A 186 -13.86 -27.40 -16.34
C TYR A 186 -14.86 -28.05 -15.38
N LYS A 187 -14.72 -29.35 -15.19
CA LYS A 187 -15.54 -30.16 -14.28
C LYS A 187 -14.62 -30.93 -13.33
N PRO A 188 -14.37 -30.42 -12.10
CA PRO A 188 -13.57 -31.11 -11.10
C PRO A 188 -14.16 -32.49 -10.79
N ARG A 189 -13.28 -33.46 -10.53
CA ARG A 189 -13.63 -34.82 -10.11
C ARG A 189 -13.04 -35.12 -8.75
N LYS A 190 -13.64 -36.05 -8.03
CA LYS A 190 -13.07 -36.58 -6.79
C LYS A 190 -11.62 -37.01 -7.01
N GLY A 191 -10.74 -36.48 -6.17
CA GLY A 191 -9.30 -36.73 -6.19
C GLY A 191 -8.49 -35.68 -6.96
N ASP A 192 -9.11 -34.83 -7.77
CA ASP A 192 -8.41 -33.75 -8.48
C ASP A 192 -7.83 -32.73 -7.47
N MET A 193 -6.67 -32.18 -7.80
CA MET A 193 -6.11 -31.02 -7.10
C MET A 193 -6.63 -29.74 -7.74
N VAL A 194 -7.09 -28.82 -6.91
CA VAL A 194 -7.77 -27.58 -7.34
C VAL A 194 -7.22 -26.36 -6.64
N LEU A 195 -7.40 -25.22 -7.29
CA LEU A 195 -7.33 -23.90 -6.67
C LEU A 195 -8.76 -23.38 -6.52
N ALA A 196 -9.16 -23.03 -5.30
CA ALA A 196 -10.54 -22.66 -4.99
C ALA A 196 -10.63 -21.37 -4.17
N LEU A 197 -11.66 -20.56 -4.46
CA LEU A 197 -11.96 -19.33 -3.71
C LEU A 197 -12.72 -19.68 -2.42
N TRP A 198 -11.99 -19.74 -1.31
CA TRP A 198 -12.54 -20.08 0.00
C TRP A 198 -13.38 -18.96 0.61
N SER A 199 -12.91 -17.72 0.49
CA SER A 199 -13.61 -16.51 0.91
C SER A 199 -13.27 -15.36 -0.03
N THR A 200 -13.85 -14.18 0.18
CA THR A 200 -13.58 -13.00 -0.65
C THR A 200 -12.08 -12.78 -0.83
N ASN A 201 -11.61 -12.84 -2.08
CA ASN A 201 -10.21 -12.69 -2.49
C ASN A 201 -9.23 -13.65 -1.77
N SER A 202 -9.67 -14.84 -1.35
CA SER A 202 -8.79 -15.82 -0.71
C SER A 202 -8.82 -17.14 -1.46
N TRP A 203 -7.76 -17.38 -2.22
CA TRP A 203 -7.57 -18.58 -3.05
C TRP A 203 -6.64 -19.56 -2.37
N TRP A 204 -7.06 -20.82 -2.29
CA TRP A 204 -6.34 -21.88 -1.60
C TRP A 204 -6.28 -23.14 -2.43
N SER A 205 -5.17 -23.87 -2.32
CA SER A 205 -5.05 -25.20 -2.89
C SER A 205 -5.75 -26.24 -2.02
N GLY A 206 -6.35 -27.24 -2.68
CA GLY A 206 -7.02 -28.33 -2.00
C GLY A 206 -7.28 -29.51 -2.92
N LYS A 207 -7.79 -30.59 -2.33
CA LYS A 207 -8.17 -31.82 -3.01
C LYS A 207 -9.67 -32.00 -2.99
N VAL A 208 -10.26 -32.33 -4.13
CA VAL A 208 -11.69 -32.61 -4.23
C VAL A 208 -12.03 -33.92 -3.53
N GLU A 209 -12.85 -33.90 -2.48
CA GLU A 209 -13.30 -35.10 -1.77
C GLU A 209 -14.62 -35.64 -2.31
N ALA A 210 -15.51 -34.74 -2.71
CA ALA A 210 -16.82 -35.06 -3.26
C ALA A 210 -17.24 -34.01 -4.28
N VAL A 211 -18.10 -34.42 -5.21
CA VAL A 211 -18.76 -33.55 -6.18
C VAL A 211 -20.26 -33.81 -6.05
N LYS A 212 -21.04 -32.77 -5.79
CA LYS A 212 -22.50 -32.86 -5.63
C LYS A 212 -23.15 -31.65 -6.28
N ASP A 213 -23.92 -31.91 -7.33
CA ASP A 213 -24.63 -30.89 -8.10
C ASP A 213 -23.68 -29.80 -8.62
N ASP A 214 -23.86 -28.56 -8.15
CA ASP A 214 -23.07 -27.36 -8.50
C ASP A 214 -21.96 -27.05 -7.47
N LYS A 215 -21.67 -27.98 -6.56
CA LYS A 215 -20.67 -27.82 -5.50
C LYS A 215 -19.67 -28.96 -5.46
N ILE A 216 -18.50 -28.63 -4.92
CA ILE A 216 -17.49 -29.61 -4.54
C ILE A 216 -17.12 -29.45 -3.07
N THR A 217 -16.85 -30.56 -2.40
CA THR A 217 -16.24 -30.55 -1.07
C THR A 217 -14.72 -30.57 -1.26
N VAL A 218 -14.04 -29.54 -0.77
CA VAL A 218 -12.58 -29.40 -0.86
C VAL A 218 -11.95 -29.70 0.49
N ALA A 219 -11.03 -30.68 0.54
CA ALA A 219 -10.08 -30.83 1.64
C ALA A 219 -8.90 -29.90 1.41
N TRP A 220 -8.71 -28.95 2.33
CA TRP A 220 -7.69 -27.91 2.22
C TRP A 220 -6.30 -28.42 2.58
N GLU A 221 -5.28 -27.98 1.84
CA GLU A 221 -3.90 -28.40 2.09
C GLU A 221 -3.33 -27.84 3.41
N ASP A 222 -3.94 -26.83 4.01
CA ASP A 222 -3.57 -26.30 5.33
C ASP A 222 -4.05 -27.19 6.51
N GLY A 223 -4.84 -28.24 6.22
CA GLY A 223 -5.41 -29.14 7.22
C GLY A 223 -6.70 -28.62 7.87
N SER A 224 -7.24 -27.49 7.41
CA SER A 224 -8.55 -26.99 7.84
C SER A 224 -9.67 -27.96 7.45
N SER A 225 -10.81 -27.89 8.17
CA SER A 225 -11.95 -28.76 7.88
C SER A 225 -12.44 -28.59 6.43
N PRO A 226 -12.76 -29.70 5.72
CA PRO A 226 -13.29 -29.62 4.38
C PRO A 226 -14.55 -28.76 4.30
N SER A 227 -14.76 -28.09 3.17
CA SER A 227 -15.93 -27.23 2.97
C SER A 227 -16.45 -27.27 1.54
N ASP A 228 -17.75 -27.02 1.37
CA ASP A 228 -18.40 -26.97 0.07
C ASP A 228 -18.17 -25.64 -0.64
N ILE A 229 -17.62 -25.71 -1.86
CA ILE A 229 -17.35 -24.58 -2.74
C ILE A 229 -18.17 -24.71 -4.03
N ASP A 230 -18.73 -23.59 -4.49
CA ASP A 230 -19.40 -23.50 -5.80
C ASP A 230 -18.42 -23.86 -6.92
N ILE A 231 -18.82 -24.72 -7.85
CA ILE A 231 -17.98 -25.17 -8.96
C ILE A 231 -17.41 -24.02 -9.81
N ASN A 232 -18.11 -22.88 -9.89
CA ASN A 232 -17.67 -21.69 -10.62
C ASN A 232 -16.56 -20.91 -9.90
N LYS A 233 -16.27 -21.26 -8.65
CA LYS A 233 -15.22 -20.69 -7.81
C LYS A 233 -13.98 -21.60 -7.71
N VAL A 234 -13.88 -22.57 -8.62
CA VAL A 234 -12.86 -23.61 -8.61
C VAL A 234 -12.22 -23.70 -9.98
N MET A 235 -10.90 -23.89 -9.99
CA MET A 235 -10.14 -24.14 -11.21
C MET A 235 -9.12 -25.27 -10.97
N PRO A 236 -8.61 -25.93 -12.02
CA PRO A 236 -7.57 -26.93 -11.83
C PRO A 236 -6.35 -26.27 -11.21
N LEU A 237 -5.67 -26.97 -10.31
CA LEU A 237 -4.40 -26.48 -9.79
C LEU A 237 -3.42 -26.31 -10.98
N PRO A 238 -2.78 -25.15 -11.14
CA PRO A 238 -1.83 -24.91 -12.22
C PRO A 238 -0.61 -25.84 -12.08
N ASN A 239 -0.07 -26.24 -13.23
CA ASN A 239 1.15 -27.00 -13.39
C ASN A 239 1.80 -26.61 -14.74
N ALA A 240 3.00 -27.12 -15.01
CA ALA A 240 3.75 -26.75 -16.20
C ALA A 240 3.03 -27.01 -17.54
N SER A 241 2.05 -27.91 -17.61
CA SER A 241 1.35 -28.24 -18.85
C SER A 241 0.01 -27.52 -19.04
N ASN A 242 -0.60 -26.99 -17.97
CA ASN A 242 -1.90 -26.28 -18.04
C ASN A 242 -1.81 -24.79 -17.69
N THR A 243 -0.64 -24.27 -17.29
CA THR A 243 -0.46 -22.84 -17.02
C THR A 243 -0.35 -22.05 -18.31
N LYS A 244 -1.24 -21.08 -18.49
CA LYS A 244 -1.05 -19.95 -19.39
C LYS A 244 -0.13 -18.94 -18.71
N LEU A 245 0.97 -18.56 -19.34
CA LEU A 245 1.82 -17.48 -18.82
C LEU A 245 1.08 -16.12 -18.94
N PRO A 246 1.25 -15.22 -17.96
CA PRO A 246 0.66 -13.89 -18.00
C PRO A 246 1.34 -13.00 -19.05
N GLU A 247 0.69 -11.90 -19.39
CA GLU A 247 1.33 -10.78 -20.09
C GLU A 247 2.11 -9.91 -19.09
N LYS A 248 3.07 -9.11 -19.58
CA LYS A 248 3.74 -8.11 -18.75
C LYS A 248 2.71 -7.15 -18.14
N GLU A 249 2.90 -6.79 -16.87
CA GLU A 249 2.00 -5.94 -16.07
C GLU A 249 0.62 -6.54 -15.74
N GLN A 250 0.34 -7.77 -16.17
CA GLN A 250 -0.89 -8.46 -15.81
C GLN A 250 -0.88 -8.88 -14.33
N TYR A 251 -2.01 -8.72 -13.66
CA TYR A 251 -2.20 -9.27 -12.32
C TYR A 251 -2.33 -10.80 -12.37
N VAL A 252 -1.80 -11.47 -11.35
CA VAL A 252 -1.77 -12.92 -11.24
C VAL A 252 -2.10 -13.36 -9.81
N LEU A 253 -2.57 -14.60 -9.65
CA LEU A 253 -2.35 -15.33 -8.41
C LEU A 253 -1.00 -16.03 -8.51
N ALA A 254 -0.15 -15.82 -7.52
CA ALA A 254 1.16 -16.41 -7.38
C ALA A 254 1.11 -17.47 -6.27
N LYS A 255 1.73 -18.63 -6.53
CA LYS A 255 1.95 -19.64 -5.51
C LYS A 255 2.80 -19.03 -4.37
N PRO A 256 2.44 -19.25 -3.09
CA PRO A 256 3.18 -18.65 -1.99
C PRO A 256 4.56 -19.29 -1.83
N GLU A 257 5.50 -18.56 -1.23
CA GLU A 257 6.81 -19.12 -0.83
C GLU A 257 6.65 -20.17 0.29
N SER A 258 5.62 -20.01 1.12
CA SER A 258 5.27 -20.93 2.20
C SER A 258 3.76 -20.95 2.46
N GLY A 259 3.22 -22.11 2.84
CA GLY A 259 1.78 -22.28 3.05
C GLY A 259 1.03 -22.59 1.76
N THR A 260 -0.29 -22.43 1.80
CA THR A 260 -1.22 -22.94 0.77
C THR A 260 -2.17 -21.87 0.23
N LYS A 261 -2.13 -20.67 0.80
CA LYS A 261 -2.87 -19.50 0.31
C LYS A 261 -2.11 -18.85 -0.85
N TRP A 262 -2.75 -18.73 -2.00
CA TRP A 262 -2.20 -18.03 -3.15
C TRP A 262 -2.27 -16.52 -2.95
N GLU A 263 -1.25 -15.83 -3.45
CA GLU A 263 -1.04 -14.40 -3.22
C GLU A 263 -1.31 -13.60 -4.50
N TYR A 264 -1.90 -12.42 -4.38
CA TYR A 264 -2.02 -11.52 -5.52
C TYR A 264 -0.67 -10.88 -5.83
N ALA A 265 -0.29 -10.90 -7.10
CA ALA A 265 0.95 -10.32 -7.59
C ALA A 265 0.74 -9.68 -8.98
N GLN A 266 1.75 -8.99 -9.50
CA GLN A 266 1.77 -8.44 -10.85
C GLN A 266 3.00 -8.94 -11.59
N ALA A 267 2.83 -9.42 -12.82
CA ALA A 267 3.93 -9.85 -13.66
C ALA A 267 4.81 -8.64 -14.07
N VAL A 268 6.10 -8.71 -13.75
CA VAL A 268 7.11 -7.69 -14.08
C VAL A 268 7.81 -8.04 -15.40
N SER A 269 8.19 -9.31 -15.55
CA SER A 269 8.78 -9.85 -16.78
C SER A 269 8.36 -11.31 -16.99
N VAL A 270 8.38 -11.74 -18.25
CA VAL A 270 8.03 -13.10 -18.68
C VAL A 270 9.11 -13.58 -19.64
N GLU A 271 9.80 -14.66 -19.28
CA GLU A 271 10.92 -15.24 -20.01
C GLU A 271 10.71 -16.74 -20.14
N ASP A 272 10.55 -17.27 -21.36
CA ASP A 272 10.36 -18.68 -21.72
C ASP A 272 9.36 -19.47 -20.85
N ASN A 273 9.79 -19.88 -19.65
CA ASN A 273 9.04 -20.68 -18.69
C ASN A 273 9.08 -20.12 -17.24
N ALA A 274 9.44 -18.84 -17.10
CA ALA A 274 9.55 -18.16 -15.83
C ALA A 274 8.90 -16.77 -15.89
N VAL A 275 8.35 -16.36 -14.75
CA VAL A 275 7.69 -15.07 -14.55
C VAL A 275 8.30 -14.43 -13.33
N THR A 276 8.86 -13.24 -13.46
CA THR A 276 9.15 -12.41 -12.31
C THR A 276 7.89 -11.67 -11.93
N VAL A 277 7.43 -11.82 -10.70
CA VAL A 277 6.25 -11.12 -10.17
C VAL A 277 6.67 -10.20 -9.04
N LYS A 278 5.91 -9.13 -8.82
CA LYS A 278 5.98 -8.30 -7.60
C LYS A 278 4.68 -8.40 -6.81
N ASP A 279 4.78 -8.49 -5.49
CA ASP A 279 3.62 -8.44 -4.60
C ASP A 279 3.19 -7.00 -4.28
N ALA A 280 2.18 -6.86 -3.42
CA ALA A 280 1.68 -5.56 -2.98
C ALA A 280 2.74 -4.69 -2.27
N ASN A 281 3.77 -5.29 -1.69
CA ASN A 281 4.85 -4.61 -0.99
C ASN A 281 6.08 -4.40 -1.88
N ASN A 282 5.93 -4.51 -3.21
CA ASN A 282 7.00 -4.44 -4.20
C ASN A 282 8.10 -5.50 -4.03
N LYS A 283 7.85 -6.59 -3.28
CA LYS A 283 8.81 -7.70 -3.21
C LYS A 283 8.73 -8.50 -4.49
N GLU A 284 9.85 -8.59 -5.20
CA GLU A 284 9.95 -9.39 -6.42
C GLU A 284 10.37 -10.83 -6.14
N ARG A 285 9.79 -11.78 -6.88
CA ARG A 285 10.27 -13.18 -6.93
C ARG A 285 10.05 -13.81 -8.30
N LYS A 286 10.91 -14.77 -8.64
CA LYS A 286 10.83 -15.54 -9.88
C LYS A 286 10.04 -16.83 -9.66
N LEU A 287 9.02 -17.05 -10.46
CA LEU A 287 8.12 -18.20 -10.46
C LEU A 287 8.20 -18.95 -11.77
N LYS A 288 7.85 -20.23 -11.78
CA LYS A 288 7.81 -21.07 -12.99
C LYS A 288 6.37 -21.24 -13.49
N ALA A 289 6.20 -21.77 -14.71
CA ALA A 289 4.89 -22.30 -15.10
C ALA A 289 4.41 -23.34 -14.08
N GLY A 290 3.14 -23.29 -13.73
CA GLY A 290 2.55 -24.04 -12.62
C GLY A 290 2.49 -23.28 -11.29
N GLU A 291 3.17 -22.14 -11.18
CA GLU A 291 3.23 -21.35 -9.95
C GLU A 291 2.54 -19.98 -10.08
N VAL A 292 1.87 -19.75 -11.22
CA VAL A 292 1.14 -18.52 -11.52
C VAL A 292 -0.18 -18.82 -12.23
N VAL A 293 -1.19 -17.99 -11.97
CA VAL A 293 -2.48 -17.99 -12.67
C VAL A 293 -2.81 -16.56 -13.09
N PRO A 294 -2.91 -16.26 -14.39
CA PRO A 294 -3.30 -14.93 -14.86
C PRO A 294 -4.72 -14.52 -14.43
N LEU A 295 -4.91 -13.24 -14.10
CA LEU A 295 -6.21 -12.65 -13.78
C LEU A 295 -6.72 -11.78 -14.93
N ASN A 296 -8.04 -11.77 -15.15
CA ASN A 296 -8.72 -11.03 -16.22
C ASN A 296 -9.64 -9.93 -15.67
#